data_AF-A0A3D2F0I3-F1
#
_entry.id   AF-A0A3D2F0I3-F1
#
_cell.length_a   1.000
_cell.length_b   1.000
_cell.length_c   1.000
_cell.angle_alpha   90.00
_cell.angle_beta   90.00
_cell.angle_gamma   90.00
#
_symmetry.space_group_name_H-M   'P 1'
#
loop_
_entity.id
_entity.type
_entity.pdbx_description
1 polymer ?
#
loop_
_entity_poly.entity_id
_entity_poly.type
_entity_poly.pdbx_seq_one_letter_code
_entity_poly.pdbx_strand_id
1 'polypeptide(L)'
;EGFSPEDRKRHNLRVARLAKLMTEHGFLVIVAVIAPFNKAREEVSVICNPKWVYLKRSGLESEDRPYEPPTNPDLTVDNDELSVDEARSALISYLRGLEIGIRKPKSMPIKHKDSAIKR
;
A
#
# COMPACT_ATOMS: atom_id res chain seq x y z
N GLU A 1 -8.59 -17.61 6.26
CA GLU A 1 -8.36 -16.50 5.32
C GLU A 1 -8.32 -17.10 3.93
N GLY A 2 -9.00 -16.50 2.96
CA GLY A 2 -9.09 -16.95 1.58
C GLY A 2 -9.09 -15.78 0.59
N PHE A 3 -9.56 -16.04 -0.63
CA PHE A 3 -9.49 -15.08 -1.75
C PHE A 3 -10.84 -14.44 -2.11
N SER A 4 -11.86 -14.60 -1.26
CA SER A 4 -13.17 -13.95 -1.46
C SER A 4 -13.04 -12.42 -1.47
N PRO A 5 -13.99 -11.70 -2.08
CA PRO A 5 -14.03 -10.25 -2.05
C PRO A 5 -13.95 -9.68 -0.62
N GLU A 6 -14.66 -10.30 0.33
CA GLU A 6 -14.68 -9.90 1.74
C GLU A 6 -13.34 -10.13 2.42
N ASP A 7 -12.66 -11.24 2.11
CA ASP A 7 -11.36 -11.57 2.70
C ASP A 7 -10.29 -10.62 2.18
N ARG A 8 -10.29 -10.31 0.87
CA ARG A 8 -9.43 -9.29 0.26
C ARG A 8 -9.68 -7.91 0.87
N LYS A 9 -10.95 -7.55 1.11
CA LYS A 9 -11.31 -6.31 1.79
C LYS A 9 -10.72 -6.28 3.21
N ARG A 10 -10.95 -7.32 4.02
CA ARG A 10 -10.42 -7.41 5.39
C ARG A 10 -8.89 -7.34 5.42
N HIS A 11 -8.22 -7.99 4.48
CA HIS A 11 -6.77 -7.91 4.32
C HIS A 11 -6.30 -6.48 4.05
N ASN A 12 -6.87 -5.81 3.03
CA ASN A 12 -6.53 -4.42 2.69
C ASN A 12 -6.73 -3.46 3.88
N LEU A 13 -7.82 -3.60 4.64
CA LEU A 13 -8.07 -2.75 5.82
C LEU A 13 -7.08 -3.01 6.96
N ARG A 14 -6.62 -4.25 7.16
CA ARG A 14 -5.57 -4.56 8.16
C ARG A 14 -4.25 -3.94 7.77
N VAL A 15 -3.87 -4.06 6.49
CA VAL A 15 -2.66 -3.45 5.95
C VAL A 15 -2.71 -1.93 6.08
N ALA A 16 -3.85 -1.30 5.80
CA ALA A 16 -4.02 0.15 5.97
C ALA A 16 -3.83 0.62 7.42
N ARG A 17 -4.36 -0.14 8.40
CA ARG A 17 -4.17 0.16 9.83
C ARG A 17 -2.71 0.03 10.25
N LEU A 18 -2.02 -0.99 9.76
CA LEU A 18 -0.59 -1.16 10.01
C LEU A 18 0.22 -0.03 9.36
N ALA A 19 -0.07 0.30 8.11
CA ALA A 19 0.57 1.40 7.40
C ALA A 19 0.41 2.73 8.15
N LYS A 20 -0.81 3.03 8.61
CA LYS A 20 -1.09 4.20 9.46
C LYS A 20 -0.18 4.23 10.69
N LEU A 21 -0.15 3.14 11.46
CA LEU A 21 0.66 3.04 12.68
C LEU A 21 2.14 3.29 12.39
N MET A 22 2.67 2.68 11.33
CA MET A 22 4.07 2.85 10.92
C MET A 22 4.36 4.29 10.48
N THR A 23 3.47 4.91 9.71
CA THR A 23 3.62 6.31 9.28
C THR A 23 3.54 7.28 10.47
N GLU A 24 2.65 7.04 11.44
CA GLU A 24 2.58 7.83 12.69
C GLU A 24 3.88 7.77 13.51
N HIS A 25 4.66 6.70 13.35
CA HIS A 25 5.97 6.54 13.97
C HIS A 25 7.12 7.14 13.15
N GLY A 26 6.86 7.73 11.99
CA GLY A 26 7.86 8.39 11.15
C GLY A 26 8.45 7.50 10.05
N PHE A 27 7.88 6.32 9.80
CA PHE A 27 8.34 5.48 8.69
C PHE A 27 7.70 5.89 7.36
N LEU A 28 8.50 5.90 6.29
CA LEU A 28 7.99 5.83 4.93
C LEU A 28 7.51 4.40 4.67
N VAL A 29 6.23 4.24 4.34
CA VAL A 29 5.60 2.94 4.14
C VAL A 29 5.19 2.79 2.69
N ILE A 30 5.66 1.72 2.05
CA ILE A 30 5.26 1.33 0.69
C ILE A 30 4.49 0.01 0.81
N VAL A 31 3.29 -0.04 0.23
CA VAL A 31 2.42 -1.21 0.26
C VAL A 31 2.15 -1.69 -1.16
N ALA A 32 2.53 -2.93 -1.46
CA ALA A 32 2.29 -3.58 -2.75
C ALA A 32 1.22 -4.68 -2.59
N VAL A 33 -0.05 -4.29 -2.53
CA VAL A 33 -1.20 -5.20 -2.41
C VAL A 33 -2.17 -5.00 -3.56
N ILE A 34 -2.91 -6.06 -3.91
CA ILE A 34 -4.02 -5.95 -4.86
C ILE A 34 -5.24 -5.43 -4.10
N ALA A 35 -5.66 -4.21 -4.42
CA ALA A 35 -6.90 -3.60 -3.95
C ALA A 35 -7.87 -3.49 -5.14
N PRO A 36 -8.63 -4.55 -5.47
CA PRO A 36 -9.35 -4.63 -6.74
C PRO A 36 -10.62 -3.78 -6.78
N PHE A 37 -11.24 -3.48 -5.64
CA PHE A 37 -12.53 -2.78 -5.60
C PHE A 37 -12.39 -1.33 -5.14
N ASN A 38 -13.10 -0.41 -5.79
CA ASN A 38 -13.10 1.02 -5.47
C ASN A 38 -13.47 1.26 -3.99
N LYS A 39 -14.52 0.62 -3.51
CA LYS A 39 -15.00 0.77 -2.12
C LYS A 39 -13.91 0.43 -1.10
N ALA A 40 -13.10 -0.59 -1.35
CA ALA A 40 -12.01 -0.95 -0.46
C ALA A 40 -10.91 0.13 -0.47
N ARG A 41 -10.60 0.72 -1.63
CA ARG A 41 -9.65 1.83 -1.75
C ARG A 41 -10.14 3.07 -1.03
N GLU A 42 -11.43 3.42 -1.15
CA GLU A 42 -12.04 4.53 -0.41
C GLU A 42 -11.90 4.35 1.11
N GLU A 43 -12.24 3.17 1.63
CA GLU A 43 -12.11 2.87 3.06
C GLU A 43 -10.63 2.91 3.52
N VAL A 44 -9.69 2.43 2.69
CA VAL A 44 -8.26 2.55 2.96
C VAL A 44 -7.82 4.03 2.99
N SER A 45 -8.30 4.84 2.06
CA SER A 45 -8.02 6.29 2.02
C SER A 45 -8.49 7.01 3.27
N VAL A 46 -9.66 6.64 3.82
CA VAL A 46 -10.14 7.18 5.09
C VAL A 46 -9.23 6.79 6.27
N ILE A 47 -8.62 5.60 6.24
CA ILE A 47 -7.77 5.11 7.34
C ILE A 47 -6.42 5.82 7.35
N CYS A 48 -5.71 5.82 6.23
CA CYS A 48 -4.30 6.23 6.16
C CYS A 48 -3.96 7.27 5.09
N ASN A 49 -4.93 7.72 4.28
CA ASN A 49 -4.75 8.71 3.20
C ASN A 49 -3.48 8.47 2.36
N PRO A 50 -3.31 7.28 1.76
CA PRO A 50 -2.10 6.94 1.04
C PRO A 50 -2.04 7.68 -0.30
N LYS A 51 -0.84 7.72 -0.89
CA LYS A 51 -0.66 8.03 -2.30
C LYS A 51 -0.90 6.78 -3.14
N TRP A 52 -1.91 6.81 -4.00
CA TRP A 52 -2.30 5.69 -4.85
C TRP A 52 -1.44 5.65 -6.10
N VAL A 53 -0.61 4.62 -6.21
CA VAL A 53 0.15 4.32 -7.43
C VAL A 53 -0.55 3.18 -8.16
N TYR A 54 -1.08 3.45 -9.35
CA TYR A 54 -1.70 2.46 -10.20
C TYR A 54 -0.66 1.85 -11.15
N LEU A 55 -0.46 0.54 -11.03
CA LEU A 55 0.34 -0.23 -11.99
C LEU A 55 -0.61 -0.78 -13.06
N LYS A 56 -0.71 -0.08 -14.18
CA LYS A 56 -1.53 -0.50 -15.32
C LYS A 56 -0.82 -1.62 -16.06
N ARG A 57 -1.58 -2.65 -16.43
CA ARG A 57 -1.12 -3.78 -17.24
C ARG A 57 -2.31 -4.46 -17.90
N SER A 58 -2.19 -4.75 -19.18
CA SER A 58 -3.17 -5.49 -19.97
C SER A 58 -3.21 -6.98 -19.60
N GLY A 59 -4.36 -7.61 -19.82
CA GLY A 59 -4.51 -9.07 -19.65
C GLY A 59 -4.59 -9.58 -18.21
N LEU A 60 -4.77 -8.70 -17.22
CA LEU A 60 -4.96 -9.11 -15.82
C LEU A 60 -6.43 -9.40 -15.46
N GLU A 61 -7.36 -8.82 -16.21
CA GLU A 61 -8.80 -8.98 -15.99
C GLU A 61 -9.26 -10.36 -16.49
N SER A 62 -9.93 -11.10 -15.62
CA SER A 62 -10.59 -12.36 -15.95
C SER A 62 -11.90 -12.43 -15.18
N GLU A 63 -12.86 -13.23 -15.66
CA GLU A 63 -14.15 -13.44 -14.97
C GLU A 63 -13.96 -13.81 -13.49
N ASP A 64 -12.94 -14.62 -13.19
CA ASP A 64 -12.62 -15.06 -11.82
C ASP A 64 -11.86 -14.03 -10.96
N ARG A 65 -11.41 -12.91 -11.55
CA ARG A 65 -10.60 -11.89 -10.88
C ARG A 65 -11.12 -10.49 -11.25
N PRO A 66 -12.32 -10.12 -10.75
CA PRO A 66 -12.84 -8.78 -10.98
C PRO A 66 -11.84 -7.76 -10.44
N TYR A 67 -11.50 -6.79 -11.28
CA TYR A 67 -10.64 -5.67 -10.95
C TYR A 67 -11.30 -4.41 -11.49
N GLU A 68 -11.51 -3.44 -10.61
CA GLU A 68 -11.99 -2.12 -10.97
C GLU A 68 -10.76 -1.20 -11.01
N PRO A 69 -10.35 -0.67 -12.18
CA PRO A 69 -9.27 0.30 -12.25
C PRO A 69 -9.56 1.55 -11.40
N PRO A 70 -8.55 2.14 -10.74
CA PRO A 70 -8.73 3.40 -10.02
C PRO A 70 -9.02 4.54 -11.01
N THR A 71 -10.02 5.35 -10.72
CA THR A 71 -10.43 6.47 -11.59
C THR A 71 -9.53 7.69 -11.49
N ASN A 72 -8.92 7.92 -10.32
CA ASN A 72 -8.03 9.06 -10.07
C ASN A 72 -6.84 8.66 -9.17
N PRO A 73 -5.92 7.81 -9.66
CA PRO A 73 -4.68 7.50 -8.93
C PRO A 73 -3.75 8.73 -8.89
N ASP A 74 -2.94 8.86 -7.85
CA ASP A 74 -1.96 9.94 -7.76
C ASP A 74 -0.80 9.78 -8.77
N LEU A 75 -0.48 8.55 -9.16
CA LEU A 75 0.48 8.21 -10.21
C LEU A 75 0.01 6.96 -10.95
N THR A 76 0.12 6.95 -12.28
CA THR A 76 -0.04 5.74 -13.10
C THR A 76 1.30 5.36 -13.71
N VAL A 77 1.65 4.07 -13.61
CA VAL A 77 2.81 3.46 -14.25
C VAL A 77 2.27 2.38 -15.18
N ASP A 78 2.47 2.55 -16.48
CA ASP A 78 2.05 1.58 -17.49
C ASP A 78 3.15 0.55 -17.73
N ASN A 79 2.95 -0.66 -17.21
CA ASN A 79 3.93 -1.76 -17.33
C ASN A 79 3.89 -2.44 -18.70
N ASP A 80 2.94 -2.10 -19.58
CA ASP A 80 2.97 -2.57 -20.96
C ASP A 80 3.89 -1.69 -21.83
N GLU A 81 4.10 -0.44 -21.42
CA GLU A 81 4.90 0.55 -22.17
C GLU A 81 6.28 0.79 -21.55
N LEU A 82 6.38 0.77 -20.21
CA LEU A 82 7.61 1.10 -19.49
C LEU A 82 8.40 -0.14 -19.09
N SER A 83 9.72 -0.05 -19.23
CA SER A 83 10.64 -0.96 -18.55
C SER A 83 10.62 -0.74 -17.03
N VAL A 84 11.15 -1.70 -16.28
CA VAL A 84 11.26 -1.61 -14.81
C VAL A 84 12.09 -0.39 -14.38
N ASP A 85 13.17 -0.09 -15.09
CA ASP A 85 14.04 1.05 -14.77
C ASP A 85 13.35 2.40 -15.03
N GLU A 86 12.55 2.49 -16.10
CA GLU A 86 11.74 3.68 -16.40
C GLU A 86 10.62 3.86 -15.38
N ALA A 87 9.88 2.80 -15.07
CA ALA A 87 8.87 2.78 -14.02
C ALA A 87 9.43 3.22 -12.66
N ARG A 88 10.61 2.70 -12.27
CA ARG A 88 11.32 3.11 -11.06
C ARG A 88 11.68 4.59 -11.10
N SER A 89 12.19 5.07 -12.23
CA SER A 89 12.59 6.47 -12.40
C SER A 89 11.40 7.41 -12.29
N ALA A 90 10.26 7.04 -12.88
CA ALA A 90 8.99 7.77 -12.74
C ALA A 90 8.53 7.84 -11.29
N LEU A 91 8.56 6.72 -10.56
CA LEU A 91 8.19 6.68 -9.14
C LEU A 91 9.10 7.56 -8.28
N ILE A 92 10.43 7.49 -8.49
CA ILE A 92 11.39 8.32 -7.75
C ILE A 92 11.17 9.81 -8.05
N SER A 93 10.94 10.16 -9.31
CA SER A 93 10.65 11.54 -9.72
C SER A 93 9.40 12.07 -9.03
N TYR A 94 8.32 11.29 -9.05
CA TYR A 94 7.08 11.61 -8.35
C TYR A 94 7.29 11.81 -6.85
N LEU A 95 7.97 10.87 -6.17
CA LEU A 95 8.24 10.97 -4.73
C LEU A 95 9.10 12.18 -4.36
N ARG A 96 10.05 12.58 -5.20
CA ARG A 96 10.89 13.78 -5.00
C ARG A 96 10.11 15.08 -5.17
N GLY A 97 9.10 15.09 -6.03
CA GLY A 97 8.21 16.24 -6.23
C GLY A 97 7.20 16.44 -5.09
N LEU A 98 7.03 15.45 -4.23
CA LEU A 98 6.17 15.56 -3.05
C LEU A 98 6.93 16.20 -1.89
N GLU A 99 6.30 17.17 -1.21
CA GLU A 99 6.72 17.61 0.12
C GLU A 99 6.34 16.54 1.16
N ILE A 100 7.10 15.44 1.19
CA ILE A 100 6.89 14.37 2.16
C ILE A 100 7.57 14.79 3.46
N GLY A 101 6.77 15.11 4.49
CA GLY A 101 7.26 15.36 5.84
C GLY A 101 7.84 14.10 6.49
N ILE A 102 9.05 13.69 6.11
CA ILE A 102 9.75 12.54 6.70
C ILE A 102 10.20 12.92 8.11
N ARG A 103 9.52 12.36 9.11
CA ARG A 103 9.89 12.50 10.52
C ARG A 103 10.88 11.39 10.88
N LYS A 104 11.88 11.65 11.72
CA LYS A 104 12.76 10.59 12.22
C LYS A 104 11.91 9.51 12.92
N PRO A 105 12.18 8.22 12.67
CA PRO A 105 11.47 7.15 13.36
C PRO A 105 11.57 7.34 14.87
N LYS A 106 10.44 7.39 15.56
CA LYS A 106 10.44 7.34 17.02
C LYS A 106 10.99 5.97 17.43
N SER A 107 11.89 5.93 18.40
CA SER A 107 12.29 4.65 19.00
C SER A 107 11.04 3.97 19.54
N MET A 108 10.69 2.80 18.99
CA MET A 108 9.63 1.99 19.57
C MET A 108 10.14 1.50 20.93
N PRO A 109 9.41 1.72 22.03
CA PRO A 109 9.73 1.06 23.28
C PRO A 109 9.42 -0.43 23.10
N ILE A 110 10.43 -1.20 22.68
CA ILE A 110 10.34 -2.66 22.68
C ILE A 110 10.34 -3.08 24.13
N LYS A 111 9.16 -3.23 24.74
CA LYS A 111 9.02 -3.93 26.02
C LYS A 111 9.49 -5.36 25.78
N HIS A 112 10.73 -5.65 26.14
CA HIS A 112 11.18 -7.03 26.28
C HIS A 112 10.26 -7.64 27.34
N LYS A 113 9.37 -8.53 26.92
CA LYS A 113 8.82 -9.50 27.87
C LYS A 113 9.97 -10.44 28.15
N ASP A 114 10.66 -10.22 29.26
CA ASP A 114 11.49 -11.25 29.88
C ASP A 114 10.57 -12.41 30.21
N SER A 115 10.36 -13.32 29.26
CA SER A 115 9.84 -14.63 29.54
C SER A 115 10.96 -15.38 30.24
N ALA A 116 11.03 -15.19 31.57
CA ALA A 116 11.70 -16.10 32.46
C ALA A 116 11.04 -17.47 32.31
N ILE A 117 11.55 -18.25 31.35
CA ILE A 117 11.38 -19.70 31.33
C ILE A 117 12.19 -20.20 32.52
N LYS A 118 11.52 -20.33 33.67
CA LYS A 118 12.08 -21.09 34.79
C LYS A 118 12.25 -22.53 34.31
N ARG A 119 13.49 -22.99 34.36
CA ARG A 119 13.92 -24.37 34.12
C ARG A 119 13.24 -25.33 35.09
#